data_AF-Q232I1-F1
#
_entry.id   AF-Q232I1-F1
#
_cell.length_a   1.000
_cell.length_b   1.000
_cell.length_c   1.000
_cell.angle_alpha   90.00
_cell.angle_beta   90.00
_cell.angle_gamma   90.00
#
_symmetry.space_group_name_H-M   'P 1'
#
loop_
_entity.id
_entity.type
_entity.pdbx_description
1 polymer ?
#
loop_
_entity_poly.entity_id
_entity_poly.type
_entity_poly.pdbx_seq_one_letter_code
_entity_poly.pdbx_strand_id
1 'polypeptide(L)'
;MMQEKKFQLEIATVKCCSSQNICNKQLTISNNMIQYDGEKGQYYGIIQCQQCKQNNCFFWCECGHHIISKEHFYDGYQHECTNMNCRKKFSIVKCPECWNYNYFEYQGYEMGKVTKCLQCNFSFQQVACHSCFEDSYFDGNYKQCIPFKCSNKSCIKKDQISQHINCPSCKFPNLFNCVKPLQNVLCKGPNCSKNFLYLICTKCSDPIVKELKEGENKLEYGKNLECKKCKQYICYFNCMACGRFSLKSSDKFGDYGRLVCSYQDCKKKQILLKCEKKECKASLNHILDSFNDNVFDRDCDGCKKKGFFMTCPYCSSGYSLIATDLTNSKYIECQKCNAKVEHNIKHSIQTTTVECKICLEKQATYLVDACNHLFGCEECAQTLKNQSHSGNVKCPICRKQGPLRKVFI
;
A
#
# COMPACT_ATOMS: atom_id res chain seq x y z
N MET A 1 -40.26 -38.09 3.60
CA MET A 1 -40.97 -37.61 4.80
C MET A 1 -39.93 -37.24 5.84
N MET A 2 -39.63 -35.95 6.02
CA MET A 2 -38.83 -35.46 7.14
C MET A 2 -39.60 -35.71 8.44
N GLN A 3 -39.04 -36.49 9.36
CA GLN A 3 -39.59 -36.58 10.71
C GLN A 3 -39.09 -35.37 11.50
N GLU A 4 -39.98 -34.44 11.85
CA GLU A 4 -39.69 -33.40 12.84
C GLU A 4 -39.39 -34.08 14.19
N LYS A 5 -38.10 -34.28 14.51
CA LYS A 5 -37.69 -34.61 15.87
C LYS A 5 -37.74 -33.32 16.69
N LYS A 6 -38.83 -33.12 17.42
CA LYS A 6 -38.89 -32.11 18.50
C LYS A 6 -37.86 -32.48 19.57
N PHE A 7 -36.66 -31.94 19.47
CA PHE A 7 -35.76 -31.88 20.61
C PHE A 7 -36.39 -30.92 21.63
N GLN A 8 -36.78 -31.45 22.79
CA GLN A 8 -36.90 -30.64 23.98
C GLN A 8 -35.48 -30.16 24.29
N LEU A 9 -35.13 -28.97 23.82
CA LEU A 9 -33.96 -28.27 24.36
C LEU A 9 -34.26 -28.10 25.85
N GLU A 10 -33.56 -28.85 26.69
CA GLU A 10 -33.41 -28.47 28.09
C GLU A 10 -32.99 -27.01 28.07
N ILE A 11 -33.84 -26.21 28.69
CA ILE A 11 -33.77 -24.76 28.70
C ILE A 11 -32.39 -24.38 29.23
N ALA A 12 -31.45 -24.11 28.33
CA ALA A 12 -30.25 -23.43 28.71
C ALA A 12 -30.70 -22.07 29.25
N THR A 13 -30.47 -21.81 30.53
CA THR A 13 -30.75 -20.52 31.14
C THR A 13 -29.69 -19.54 30.64
N VAL A 14 -29.93 -18.99 29.46
CA VAL A 14 -28.99 -18.09 28.81
C VAL A 14 -29.17 -16.69 29.37
N LYS A 15 -28.13 -16.14 29.99
CA LYS A 15 -28.12 -14.75 30.46
C LYS A 15 -28.05 -13.82 29.24
N CYS A 16 -29.20 -13.33 28.79
CA CYS A 16 -29.32 -12.55 27.55
C CYS A 16 -28.70 -11.13 27.60
N CYS A 17 -28.25 -10.61 28.74
CA CYS A 17 -27.86 -9.20 28.87
C CYS A 17 -26.61 -8.99 29.74
N SER A 18 -25.72 -8.07 29.32
CA SER A 18 -24.47 -7.67 30.00
C SER A 18 -24.57 -6.26 30.58
N SER A 19 -25.72 -5.60 30.42
CA SER A 19 -26.03 -4.31 31.02
C SER A 19 -26.98 -4.52 32.19
N GLN A 20 -26.45 -4.90 33.35
CA GLN A 20 -27.02 -4.82 34.71
C GLN A 20 -28.40 -5.46 35.02
N ASN A 21 -29.23 -5.82 34.03
CA ASN A 21 -30.51 -6.49 34.18
C ASN A 21 -30.42 -7.89 33.59
N ILE A 22 -30.28 -8.88 34.46
CA ILE A 22 -30.23 -10.29 34.06
C ILE A 22 -31.63 -10.69 33.59
N CYS A 23 -31.78 -10.93 32.29
CA CYS A 23 -32.98 -11.57 31.75
C CYS A 23 -32.97 -13.03 32.21
N ASN A 24 -33.65 -13.31 33.33
CA ASN A 24 -33.70 -14.63 34.00
C ASN A 24 -34.80 -15.56 33.45
N LYS A 25 -35.52 -15.16 32.38
CA LYS A 25 -36.62 -15.97 31.81
C LYS A 25 -36.17 -16.79 30.60
N GLN A 26 -36.84 -17.92 30.44
CA GLN A 26 -36.63 -18.94 29.40
C GLN A 26 -36.58 -18.31 28.00
N LEU A 27 -35.54 -18.60 27.22
CA LEU A 27 -35.53 -18.28 25.79
C LEU A 27 -36.51 -19.21 25.08
N THR A 28 -37.55 -18.66 24.47
CA THR A 28 -38.41 -19.42 23.56
C THR A 28 -37.73 -19.43 22.20
N ILE A 29 -37.33 -20.61 21.75
CA ILE A 29 -36.80 -20.82 20.42
C ILE A 29 -37.92 -20.49 19.42
N SER A 30 -37.72 -19.49 18.57
CA SER A 30 -38.65 -19.23 17.47
C SER A 30 -38.63 -20.41 16.49
N ASN A 31 -39.81 -20.88 16.09
CA ASN A 31 -40.08 -22.11 15.32
C ASN A 31 -39.38 -22.26 13.94
N ASN A 32 -38.42 -21.39 13.59
CA ASN A 32 -37.65 -21.47 12.35
C ASN A 32 -36.26 -22.07 12.59
N MET A 33 -36.15 -23.12 13.43
CA MET A 33 -34.92 -23.90 13.50
C MET A 33 -34.85 -24.81 12.29
N ILE A 34 -33.85 -24.58 11.43
CA ILE A 34 -33.52 -25.53 10.37
C ILE A 34 -32.67 -26.63 11.03
N GLN A 35 -33.28 -27.80 11.27
CA GLN A 35 -32.57 -29.01 11.63
C GLN A 35 -31.92 -29.57 10.37
N TYR A 36 -30.61 -29.76 10.39
CA TYR A 36 -29.91 -30.55 9.39
C TYR A 36 -29.73 -31.96 9.95
N ASP A 37 -30.33 -32.96 9.31
CA ASP A 37 -30.16 -34.35 9.70
C ASP A 37 -28.75 -34.82 9.34
N GLY A 38 -27.92 -35.07 10.35
CA GLY A 38 -26.59 -35.65 10.16
C GLY A 38 -25.70 -35.48 11.38
N GLU A 39 -25.74 -36.47 12.28
CA GLU A 39 -24.81 -36.67 13.41
C GLU A 39 -24.78 -35.58 14.50
N LYS A 40 -24.25 -35.93 15.68
CA LYS A 40 -24.11 -35.00 16.80
C LYS A 40 -23.10 -33.92 16.41
N GLY A 41 -23.58 -32.76 16.00
CA GLY A 41 -22.73 -31.57 15.86
C GLY A 41 -23.35 -30.50 14.97
N GLN A 42 -23.14 -29.24 15.36
CA GLN A 42 -23.13 -28.09 14.46
C GLN A 42 -24.50 -27.55 14.00
N TYR A 43 -25.42 -27.33 14.95
CA TYR A 43 -26.58 -26.48 14.70
C TYR A 43 -26.20 -25.00 14.83
N TYR A 44 -26.52 -24.20 13.82
CA TYR A 44 -26.56 -22.74 13.92
C TYR A 44 -28.01 -22.25 13.89
N GLY A 45 -28.39 -21.39 14.82
CA GLY A 45 -29.71 -20.79 14.85
C GLY A 45 -29.69 -19.37 15.39
N ILE A 46 -30.66 -18.57 14.97
CA ILE A 46 -30.94 -17.26 15.55
C ILE A 46 -32.13 -17.43 16.49
N ILE A 47 -31.94 -17.10 17.77
CA ILE A 47 -32.96 -17.14 18.80
C ILE A 47 -33.25 -15.71 19.24
N GLN A 48 -34.48 -15.25 19.07
CA GLN A 48 -34.90 -13.96 19.58
C GLN A 48 -35.29 -14.07 21.05
N CYS A 49 -34.66 -13.27 21.91
CA CYS A 49 -35.10 -13.13 23.30
C CYS A 49 -36.49 -12.51 23.35
N GLN A 50 -37.45 -13.18 23.99
CA GLN A 50 -38.82 -12.69 24.04
C GLN A 50 -38.99 -11.38 24.81
N GLN A 51 -38.11 -11.11 25.79
CA GLN A 51 -38.19 -9.93 26.63
C GLN A 51 -37.54 -8.69 25.99
N CYS A 52 -36.28 -8.78 25.57
CA CYS A 52 -35.58 -7.64 24.98
C CYS A 52 -35.68 -7.58 23.44
N LYS A 53 -36.31 -8.58 22.81
CA LYS A 53 -36.45 -8.74 21.35
C LYS A 53 -35.11 -8.77 20.60
N GLN A 54 -33.98 -8.95 21.31
CA GLN A 54 -32.67 -9.09 20.70
C GLN A 54 -32.49 -10.49 20.12
N ASN A 55 -31.96 -10.56 18.91
CA ASN A 55 -31.54 -11.79 18.27
C ASN A 55 -30.19 -12.22 18.86
N ASN A 56 -30.10 -13.46 19.31
CA ASN A 56 -28.86 -14.10 19.73
C ASN A 56 -28.55 -15.20 18.75
N CYS A 57 -27.28 -15.34 18.38
CA CYS A 57 -26.87 -16.48 17.58
C CYS A 57 -26.42 -17.60 18.52
N PHE A 58 -26.78 -18.82 18.17
CA PHE A 58 -26.55 -20.01 18.96
C PHE A 58 -25.88 -21.07 18.10
N PHE A 59 -24.88 -21.75 18.66
CA PHE A 59 -24.13 -22.80 18.00
C PHE A 59 -23.92 -24.03 18.90
N TRP A 60 -24.11 -25.25 18.38
CA TRP A 60 -23.75 -26.49 19.07
C TRP A 60 -22.34 -26.97 18.69
N CYS A 61 -21.43 -26.94 19.65
CA CYS A 61 -20.14 -27.60 19.50
C CYS A 61 -20.29 -29.12 19.57
N GLU A 62 -19.42 -29.86 18.86
CA GLU A 62 -19.36 -31.33 18.86
C GLU A 62 -19.19 -31.93 20.27
N CYS A 63 -18.60 -31.20 21.21
CA CYS A 63 -18.51 -31.62 22.60
C CYS A 63 -19.86 -31.57 23.36
N GLY A 64 -20.96 -31.21 22.68
CA GLY A 64 -22.29 -31.06 23.26
C GLY A 64 -22.51 -29.72 23.99
N HIS A 65 -21.51 -28.85 24.05
CA HIS A 65 -21.66 -27.52 24.65
C HIS A 65 -22.24 -26.51 23.66
N HIS A 66 -23.16 -25.69 24.14
CA HIS A 66 -23.70 -24.58 23.35
C HIS A 66 -22.83 -23.33 23.48
N ILE A 67 -22.64 -22.63 22.38
CA ILE A 67 -21.94 -21.36 22.29
C ILE A 67 -22.98 -20.32 21.89
N ILE A 68 -23.05 -19.25 22.68
CA ILE A 68 -24.02 -18.17 22.44
C ILE A 68 -23.27 -16.89 22.33
N SER A 69 -23.50 -16.21 21.22
CA SER A 69 -22.94 -14.89 20.95
C SER A 69 -24.06 -13.90 20.72
N LYS A 70 -23.93 -12.73 21.37
CA LYS A 70 -24.80 -11.57 21.13
C LYS A 70 -24.50 -10.92 19.79
N GLU A 71 -23.24 -10.97 19.41
CA GLU A 71 -22.80 -10.56 18.09
C GLU A 71 -23.08 -11.72 17.14
N HIS A 72 -23.51 -11.43 15.91
CA HIS A 72 -23.61 -12.44 14.88
C HIS A 72 -22.30 -13.21 14.82
N PHE A 73 -22.36 -14.55 14.72
CA PHE A 73 -21.18 -15.29 14.28
C PHE A 73 -20.90 -14.77 12.88
N TYR A 74 -19.89 -13.91 12.76
CA TYR A 74 -19.55 -13.30 11.50
C TYR A 74 -19.01 -14.39 10.60
N ASP A 75 -19.63 -14.59 9.44
CA ASP A 75 -19.25 -15.65 8.54
C ASP A 75 -17.78 -15.51 8.12
N GLY A 76 -17.06 -16.62 8.26
CA GLY A 76 -15.63 -16.73 8.01
C GLY A 76 -14.71 -16.29 9.14
N TYR A 77 -15.24 -15.86 10.30
CA TYR A 77 -14.43 -15.58 11.48
C TYR A 77 -14.14 -16.87 12.27
N GLN A 78 -13.06 -16.83 13.06
CA GLN A 78 -12.71 -17.91 13.97
C GLN A 78 -13.40 -17.71 15.31
N HIS A 79 -14.07 -18.77 15.76
CA HIS A 79 -14.73 -18.88 17.05
C HIS A 79 -14.08 -19.99 17.86
N GLU A 80 -14.18 -19.92 19.18
CA GLU A 80 -13.64 -20.91 20.11
C GLU A 80 -14.76 -21.42 21.03
N CYS A 81 -14.79 -22.72 21.28
CA CYS A 81 -15.72 -23.29 22.23
C CYS A 81 -15.46 -22.79 23.65
N THR A 82 -16.49 -22.22 24.27
CA THR A 82 -16.46 -21.71 25.65
C THR A 82 -16.32 -22.80 26.71
N ASN A 83 -16.56 -24.08 26.36
CA ASN A 83 -16.27 -25.19 27.26
C ASN A 83 -14.76 -25.33 27.46
N MET A 84 -14.30 -25.14 28.70
CA MET A 84 -12.89 -25.18 29.07
C MET A 84 -12.19 -26.49 28.73
N ASN A 85 -12.92 -27.60 28.69
CA ASN A 85 -12.38 -28.92 28.35
C ASN A 85 -12.32 -29.16 26.83
N CYS A 86 -13.11 -28.41 26.04
CA CYS A 86 -13.16 -28.57 24.60
C CYS A 86 -12.20 -27.61 23.89
N ARG A 87 -12.41 -26.29 24.05
CA ARG A 87 -11.65 -25.21 23.38
C ARG A 87 -11.40 -25.40 21.87
N LYS A 88 -12.21 -26.24 21.20
CA LYS A 88 -12.13 -26.42 19.75
C LYS A 88 -12.40 -25.09 19.06
N LYS A 89 -11.59 -24.76 18.07
CA LYS A 89 -11.74 -23.56 17.23
C LYS A 89 -12.36 -23.92 15.89
N PHE A 90 -13.22 -23.06 15.39
CA PHE A 90 -13.96 -23.32 14.16
C PHE A 90 -14.37 -22.04 13.44
N SER A 91 -14.79 -22.17 12.19
CA SER A 91 -15.37 -21.10 11.39
C SER A 91 -16.68 -21.57 10.77
N ILE A 92 -17.64 -20.65 10.69
CA ILE A 92 -18.96 -20.88 10.08
C ILE A 92 -19.04 -20.04 8.82
N VAL A 93 -19.53 -20.61 7.72
CA VAL A 93 -19.69 -19.90 6.44
C VAL A 93 -20.93 -20.39 5.72
N LYS A 94 -21.83 -19.49 5.35
CA LYS A 94 -23.02 -19.84 4.56
C LYS A 94 -22.67 -20.11 3.10
N CYS A 95 -23.22 -21.19 2.54
CA CYS A 95 -23.12 -21.47 1.11
C CYS A 95 -24.07 -20.58 0.31
N PRO A 96 -23.63 -19.93 -0.77
CA PRO A 96 -24.53 -19.10 -1.60
C PRO A 96 -25.54 -19.91 -2.43
N GLU A 97 -25.27 -21.20 -2.67
CA GLU A 97 -26.09 -22.05 -3.54
C GLU A 97 -27.23 -22.72 -2.76
N CYS A 98 -26.89 -23.53 -1.76
CA CYS A 98 -27.89 -24.26 -0.97
C CYS A 98 -28.30 -23.52 0.31
N TRP A 99 -27.70 -22.37 0.62
CA TRP A 99 -27.95 -21.58 1.83
C TRP A 99 -27.65 -22.29 3.16
N ASN A 100 -27.06 -23.48 3.11
CA ASN A 100 -26.62 -24.22 4.28
C ASN A 100 -25.34 -23.63 4.87
N TYR A 101 -25.25 -23.64 6.20
CA TYR A 101 -24.03 -23.27 6.90
C TYR A 101 -23.01 -24.40 6.83
N ASN A 102 -21.78 -24.05 6.51
CA ASN A 102 -20.64 -24.95 6.51
C ASN A 102 -19.84 -24.69 7.78
N TYR A 103 -19.43 -25.76 8.42
CA TYR A 103 -18.55 -25.74 9.56
C TYR A 103 -17.17 -26.21 9.12
N PHE A 104 -16.16 -25.40 9.44
CA PHE A 104 -14.78 -25.77 9.21
C PHE A 104 -14.05 -25.77 10.54
N GLU A 105 -13.32 -26.84 10.81
CA GLU A 105 -12.38 -26.88 11.93
C GLU A 105 -11.30 -25.81 11.78
N TYR A 106 -10.52 -25.58 12.84
CA TYR A 106 -9.43 -24.61 12.84
C TYR A 106 -8.52 -24.74 11.60
N GLN A 107 -8.34 -23.62 10.88
CA GLN A 107 -7.59 -23.52 9.61
C GLN A 107 -8.23 -24.25 8.40
N GLY A 108 -9.35 -24.94 8.56
CA GLY A 108 -10.12 -25.54 7.46
C GLY A 108 -10.82 -24.51 6.57
N TYR A 109 -10.96 -23.27 7.05
CA TYR A 109 -11.48 -22.14 6.29
C TYR A 109 -10.54 -20.95 6.35
N GLU A 110 -10.44 -20.24 5.22
CA GLU A 110 -9.74 -18.95 5.14
C GLU A 110 -10.54 -18.02 4.21
N MET A 111 -10.94 -16.86 4.74
CA MET A 111 -11.75 -15.88 4.00
C MET A 111 -11.07 -15.48 2.67
N GLY A 112 -11.86 -15.43 1.60
CA GLY A 112 -11.41 -15.12 0.24
C GLY A 112 -10.70 -16.27 -0.50
N LYS A 113 -10.47 -17.44 0.12
CA LYS A 113 -10.03 -18.64 -0.60
C LYS A 113 -11.22 -19.40 -1.17
N VAL A 114 -10.99 -20.10 -2.29
CA VAL A 114 -12.01 -21.02 -2.85
C VAL A 114 -12.20 -22.14 -1.86
N THR A 115 -13.45 -22.34 -1.45
CA THR A 115 -13.87 -23.46 -0.61
C THR A 115 -15.02 -24.21 -1.29
N LYS A 116 -15.30 -25.43 -0.83
CA LYS A 116 -16.43 -26.23 -1.29
C LYS A 116 -17.47 -26.32 -0.18
N CYS A 117 -18.73 -26.21 -0.54
CA CYS A 117 -19.82 -26.51 0.38
C CYS A 117 -19.79 -27.98 0.73
N LEU A 118 -19.82 -28.30 2.03
CA LEU A 118 -19.82 -29.66 2.55
C LEU A 118 -21.10 -30.43 2.21
N GLN A 119 -22.18 -29.72 1.87
CA GLN A 119 -23.50 -30.30 1.58
C GLN A 119 -23.75 -30.49 0.08
N CYS A 120 -23.60 -29.43 -0.71
CA CYS A 120 -23.90 -29.47 -2.16
C CYS A 120 -22.65 -29.51 -3.06
N ASN A 121 -21.44 -29.55 -2.50
CA ASN A 121 -20.16 -29.52 -3.24
C ASN A 121 -19.93 -28.28 -4.12
N PHE A 122 -20.80 -27.28 -4.08
CA PHE A 122 -20.64 -26.02 -4.81
C PHE A 122 -19.36 -25.30 -4.35
N SER A 123 -18.55 -24.85 -5.31
CA SER A 123 -17.30 -24.13 -5.03
C SER A 123 -17.55 -22.64 -4.99
N PHE A 124 -17.13 -21.96 -3.93
CA PHE A 124 -17.36 -20.53 -3.76
C PHE A 124 -16.21 -19.85 -3.02
N GLN A 125 -16.10 -18.54 -3.17
CA GLN A 125 -15.28 -17.67 -2.32
C GLN A 125 -16.19 -16.71 -1.56
N GLN A 126 -16.00 -16.59 -0.25
CA GLN A 126 -16.74 -15.63 0.58
C GLN A 126 -15.79 -14.56 1.14
N VAL A 127 -16.26 -13.32 1.14
CA VAL A 127 -15.61 -12.19 1.79
C VAL A 127 -16.66 -11.34 2.49
N ALA A 128 -16.46 -11.05 3.77
CA ALA A 128 -17.38 -10.21 4.54
C ALA A 128 -17.20 -8.72 4.17
N CYS A 129 -18.30 -7.97 4.08
CA CYS A 129 -18.27 -6.53 3.89
C CYS A 129 -17.77 -5.82 5.17
N HIS A 130 -16.85 -4.87 5.05
CA HIS A 130 -16.38 -4.09 6.21
C HIS A 130 -17.50 -3.32 6.92
N SER A 131 -18.54 -2.91 6.19
CA SER A 131 -19.53 -1.96 6.69
C SER A 131 -20.73 -2.62 7.37
N CYS A 132 -21.21 -3.73 6.82
CA CYS A 132 -22.37 -4.45 7.37
C CYS A 132 -22.03 -5.88 7.80
N PHE A 133 -20.80 -6.34 7.58
CA PHE A 133 -20.33 -7.71 7.86
C PHE A 133 -21.08 -8.83 7.11
N GLU A 134 -21.90 -8.46 6.14
CA GLU A 134 -22.63 -9.39 5.29
C GLU A 134 -21.74 -9.95 4.19
N ASP A 135 -22.08 -11.15 3.75
CA ASP A 135 -21.28 -11.92 2.82
C ASP A 135 -21.37 -11.41 1.39
N SER A 136 -20.22 -11.28 0.75
CA SER A 136 -20.09 -11.17 -0.71
C SER A 136 -19.44 -12.44 -1.24
N TYR A 137 -20.08 -13.04 -2.24
CA TYR A 137 -19.63 -14.29 -2.85
C TYR A 137 -19.03 -14.06 -4.23
N PHE A 138 -18.03 -14.86 -4.59
CA PHE A 138 -17.30 -14.77 -5.86
C PHE A 138 -17.06 -16.16 -6.46
N ASP A 139 -16.96 -16.21 -7.79
CA ASP A 139 -16.79 -17.44 -8.60
C ASP A 139 -15.33 -17.94 -8.63
N GLY A 140 -14.58 -17.74 -7.55
CA GLY A 140 -13.19 -18.19 -7.46
C GLY A 140 -12.14 -17.21 -7.98
N ASN A 141 -12.57 -16.07 -8.55
CA ASN A 141 -11.69 -15.06 -9.13
C ASN A 141 -11.25 -13.96 -8.14
N TYR A 142 -11.83 -13.92 -6.93
CA TYR A 142 -11.42 -12.98 -5.91
C TYR A 142 -9.99 -13.29 -5.45
N LYS A 143 -9.18 -12.23 -5.32
CA LYS A 143 -7.87 -12.29 -4.69
C LYS A 143 -7.86 -11.31 -3.55
N GLN A 144 -7.16 -11.66 -2.48
CA GLN A 144 -7.01 -10.77 -1.33
C GLN A 144 -6.59 -9.39 -1.80
N CYS A 145 -7.23 -8.38 -1.20
CA CYS A 145 -7.01 -6.96 -1.43
C CYS A 145 -7.41 -6.44 -2.81
N ILE A 146 -8.04 -7.27 -3.63
CA ILE A 146 -8.84 -6.75 -4.74
C ILE A 146 -10.02 -5.98 -4.11
N PRO A 147 -10.19 -4.70 -4.47
CA PRO A 147 -11.34 -3.95 -4.03
C PRO A 147 -12.65 -4.53 -4.57
N PHE A 148 -13.66 -4.61 -3.71
CA PHE A 148 -15.00 -5.09 -4.07
C PHE A 148 -16.09 -4.20 -3.47
N LYS A 149 -17.29 -4.22 -4.08
CA LYS A 149 -18.49 -3.58 -3.53
C LYS A 149 -19.32 -4.62 -2.79
N CYS A 150 -20.03 -4.19 -1.74
CA CYS A 150 -20.92 -5.09 -1.01
C CYS A 150 -22.08 -5.53 -1.91
N SER A 151 -22.32 -6.84 -1.98
CA SER A 151 -23.47 -7.42 -2.70
C SER A 151 -24.81 -7.16 -1.99
N ASN A 152 -24.80 -6.89 -0.68
CA ASN A 152 -26.03 -6.68 0.07
C ASN A 152 -26.66 -5.32 -0.26
N LYS A 153 -27.86 -5.37 -0.86
CA LYS A 153 -28.66 -4.20 -1.26
C LYS A 153 -29.05 -3.30 -0.08
N SER A 154 -29.17 -3.86 1.12
CA SER A 154 -29.51 -3.17 2.36
C SER A 154 -28.30 -2.53 3.05
N CYS A 155 -27.08 -2.74 2.54
CA CYS A 155 -25.89 -2.11 3.09
C CYS A 155 -25.90 -0.61 2.82
N ILE A 156 -25.92 0.20 3.88
CA ILE A 156 -25.87 1.67 3.81
C ILE A 156 -24.65 2.17 3.02
N LYS A 157 -23.55 1.40 3.05
CA LYS A 157 -22.28 1.71 2.41
C LYS A 157 -21.99 0.78 1.22
N LYS A 158 -23.02 0.28 0.53
CA LYS A 158 -22.87 -0.68 -0.59
C LYS A 158 -21.94 -0.18 -1.71
N ASP A 159 -21.95 1.12 -1.95
CA ASP A 159 -21.12 1.76 -2.98
C ASP A 159 -19.68 2.04 -2.52
N GLN A 160 -19.39 1.89 -1.23
CA GLN A 160 -18.03 1.98 -0.72
C GLN A 160 -17.24 0.73 -1.10
N ILE A 161 -16.01 0.98 -1.53
CA ILE A 161 -15.08 -0.08 -1.89
C ILE A 161 -14.53 -0.70 -0.60
N SER A 162 -14.81 -1.98 -0.42
CA SER A 162 -14.24 -2.81 0.63
C SER A 162 -12.99 -3.54 0.13
N GLN A 163 -12.06 -3.79 1.04
CA GLN A 163 -10.90 -4.66 0.82
C GLN A 163 -10.72 -5.57 2.02
N HIS A 164 -10.24 -6.78 1.74
CA HIS A 164 -9.95 -7.78 2.76
C HIS A 164 -8.49 -8.23 2.66
N ILE A 165 -7.87 -8.43 3.82
CA ILE A 165 -6.57 -9.10 3.94
C ILE A 165 -6.53 -10.02 5.15
N ASN A 166 -5.99 -11.23 4.98
CA ASN A 166 -5.72 -12.10 6.11
C ASN A 166 -4.41 -11.70 6.79
N CYS A 167 -4.43 -11.63 8.12
CA CYS A 167 -3.22 -11.45 8.90
C CYS A 167 -2.24 -12.60 8.60
N PRO A 168 -0.97 -12.33 8.26
CA PRO A 168 0.00 -13.38 7.94
C PRO A 168 0.23 -14.33 9.12
N SER A 169 0.17 -13.81 10.36
CA SER A 169 0.50 -14.53 11.58
C SER A 169 -0.67 -15.38 12.10
N CYS A 170 -1.89 -14.84 12.18
CA CYS A 170 -3.04 -15.54 12.78
C CYS A 170 -4.16 -15.89 11.79
N LYS A 171 -4.03 -15.52 10.51
CA LYS A 171 -5.04 -15.70 9.44
C LYS A 171 -6.36 -14.98 9.67
N PHE A 172 -6.45 -14.12 10.68
CA PHE A 172 -7.64 -13.34 10.95
C PHE A 172 -7.93 -12.34 9.80
N PRO A 173 -9.17 -12.25 9.31
CA PRO A 173 -9.54 -11.33 8.24
C PRO A 173 -9.58 -9.89 8.75
N ASN A 174 -8.85 -9.00 8.09
CA ASN A 174 -8.86 -7.57 8.33
C ASN A 174 -9.58 -6.88 7.16
N LEU A 175 -10.63 -6.14 7.49
CA LEU A 175 -11.52 -5.48 6.53
C LEU A 175 -11.27 -3.96 6.54
N PHE A 176 -11.25 -3.34 5.35
CA PHE A 176 -11.03 -1.91 5.18
C PHE A 176 -12.02 -1.30 4.19
N ASN A 177 -12.27 0.00 4.35
CA ASN A 177 -13.11 0.82 3.47
C ASN A 177 -12.30 1.67 2.46
N CYS A 178 -11.00 1.40 2.27
CA CYS A 178 -10.19 2.20 1.36
C CYS A 178 -9.13 1.37 0.63
N VAL A 179 -8.98 1.67 -0.66
CA VAL A 179 -7.88 1.17 -1.48
C VAL A 179 -6.68 2.06 -1.24
N LYS A 180 -5.70 1.58 -0.47
CA LYS A 180 -4.38 2.22 -0.48
C LYS A 180 -3.36 1.19 -0.98
N PRO A 181 -2.48 1.59 -1.91
CA PRO A 181 -1.48 0.68 -2.46
C PRO A 181 -0.45 0.20 -1.42
N LEU A 182 -0.36 0.90 -0.28
CA LEU A 182 0.46 0.55 0.88
C LEU A 182 -0.34 0.84 2.15
N GLN A 183 -0.45 -0.14 3.05
CA GLN A 183 -1.08 0.04 4.36
C GLN A 183 -0.25 -0.63 5.45
N ASN A 184 -0.04 0.07 6.55
CA ASN A 184 0.32 -0.58 7.81
C ASN A 184 -0.99 -1.02 8.47
N VAL A 185 -1.09 -2.31 8.74
CA VAL A 185 -2.28 -2.96 9.31
C VAL A 185 -1.92 -3.50 10.67
N LEU A 186 -2.59 -2.97 11.70
CA LEU A 186 -2.67 -3.63 12.99
C LEU A 186 -3.75 -4.69 12.91
N CYS A 187 -3.37 -5.95 13.13
CA CYS A 187 -4.33 -7.05 13.14
C CYS A 187 -5.42 -6.79 14.20
N LYS A 188 -6.70 -6.90 13.82
CA LYS A 188 -7.84 -6.81 14.76
C LYS A 188 -8.28 -8.15 15.33
N GLY A 189 -7.37 -9.13 15.31
CA GLY A 189 -7.67 -10.48 15.78
C GLY A 189 -7.73 -10.47 17.31
N PRO A 190 -8.69 -11.18 17.96
CA PRO A 190 -8.90 -11.13 19.42
C PRO A 190 -7.64 -11.35 20.26
N ASN A 191 -6.66 -12.10 19.72
CA ASN A 191 -5.39 -12.42 20.38
C ASN A 191 -4.18 -12.12 19.49
N CYS A 192 -4.31 -11.18 18.55
CA CYS A 192 -3.23 -10.85 17.62
C CYS A 192 -2.98 -9.35 17.58
N SER A 193 -1.86 -8.93 18.15
CA SER A 193 -1.41 -7.53 18.16
C SER A 193 -0.29 -7.28 17.14
N LYS A 194 -0.16 -8.16 16.14
CA LYS A 194 0.90 -8.03 15.13
C LYS A 194 0.57 -6.93 14.13
N ASN A 195 1.55 -6.08 13.89
CA ASN A 195 1.54 -5.14 12.78
C ASN A 195 2.13 -5.82 11.55
N PHE A 196 1.50 -5.62 10.41
CA PHE A 196 2.04 -6.07 9.15
C PHE A 196 1.80 -5.01 8.09
N LEU A 197 2.73 -4.96 7.16
CA LEU A 197 2.62 -4.13 5.99
C LEU A 197 2.02 -4.94 4.85
N TYR A 198 1.10 -4.29 4.16
CA TYR A 198 0.54 -4.79 2.93
C TYR A 198 0.78 -3.86 1.75
N LEU A 199 1.06 -4.44 0.57
CA LEU A 199 1.06 -3.73 -0.70
C LEU A 199 0.70 -4.63 -1.89
N ILE A 200 0.24 -4.02 -2.98
CA ILE A 200 -0.04 -4.70 -4.25
C ILE A 200 1.17 -4.53 -5.17
N CYS A 201 1.69 -5.62 -5.73
CA CYS A 201 2.75 -5.53 -6.74
C CYS A 201 2.27 -4.74 -7.97
N THR A 202 2.96 -3.67 -8.35
CA THR A 202 2.50 -2.83 -9.47
C THR A 202 2.65 -3.49 -10.84
N LYS A 203 3.40 -4.60 -10.97
CA LYS A 203 3.59 -5.33 -12.23
C LYS A 203 2.59 -6.47 -12.43
N CYS A 204 2.36 -7.28 -11.41
CA CYS A 204 1.51 -8.48 -11.54
C CYS A 204 0.28 -8.48 -10.64
N SER A 205 0.04 -7.38 -9.91
CA SER A 205 -1.07 -7.19 -8.97
C SER A 205 -1.12 -8.22 -7.83
N ASP A 206 -0.03 -8.95 -7.60
CA ASP A 206 0.06 -9.95 -6.55
C ASP A 206 0.23 -9.28 -5.17
N PRO A 207 -0.50 -9.73 -4.14
CA PRO A 207 -0.36 -9.20 -2.79
C PRO A 207 1.03 -9.50 -2.21
N ILE A 208 1.65 -8.50 -1.57
CA ILE A 208 2.91 -8.64 -0.85
C ILE A 208 2.65 -8.25 0.60
N VAL A 209 2.83 -9.23 1.49
CA VAL A 209 2.62 -9.08 2.93
C VAL A 209 3.96 -9.22 3.64
N LYS A 210 4.28 -8.28 4.51
CA LYS A 210 5.46 -8.34 5.37
C LYS A 210 5.06 -8.09 6.82
N GLU A 211 5.25 -9.08 7.68
CA GLU A 211 5.14 -8.89 9.12
C GLU A 211 6.24 -7.92 9.59
N LEU A 212 5.85 -6.93 10.39
CA LEU A 212 6.77 -5.96 10.98
C LEU A 212 7.25 -6.49 12.33
N LYS A 213 8.55 -6.33 12.61
CA LYS A 213 9.09 -6.72 13.92
C LYS A 213 8.56 -5.78 15.02
N GLU A 214 8.61 -6.22 16.26
CA GLU A 214 8.25 -5.38 17.41
C GLU A 214 9.10 -4.09 17.41
N GLY A 215 8.44 -2.93 17.54
CA GLY A 215 9.06 -1.61 17.39
C GLY A 215 9.18 -1.08 15.96
N GLU A 216 9.02 -1.91 14.92
CA GLU A 216 8.94 -1.45 13.53
C GLU A 216 7.53 -0.91 13.23
N ASN A 217 7.29 0.38 13.49
CA ASN A 217 5.99 1.01 13.18
C ASN A 217 5.88 1.48 11.72
N LYS A 218 6.99 1.44 11.00
CA LYS A 218 7.09 1.80 9.60
C LYS A 218 8.22 1.00 8.97
N LEU A 219 8.03 0.71 7.70
CA LEU A 219 9.09 0.32 6.82
C LEU A 219 10.21 1.39 6.79
N GLU A 220 11.45 1.02 7.09
CA GLU A 220 12.62 1.92 6.93
C GLU A 220 12.77 2.33 5.46
N TYR A 221 12.91 3.62 5.16
CA TYR A 221 13.04 4.09 3.78
C TYR A 221 14.08 3.32 2.97
N GLY A 222 13.73 2.99 1.72
CA GLY A 222 14.66 2.37 0.79
C GLY A 222 14.98 0.90 1.02
N LYS A 223 14.30 0.18 1.93
CA LYS A 223 14.29 -1.30 1.85
C LYS A 223 13.43 -1.71 0.66
N ASN A 224 13.89 -2.72 -0.07
CA ASN A 224 13.12 -3.29 -1.17
C ASN A 224 12.29 -4.46 -0.66
N LEU A 225 11.09 -4.60 -1.21
CA LEU A 225 10.24 -5.78 -1.01
C LEU A 225 10.19 -6.55 -2.31
N GLU A 226 10.54 -7.83 -2.27
CA GLU A 226 10.47 -8.69 -3.46
C GLU A 226 9.06 -9.25 -3.62
N CYS A 227 8.47 -9.07 -4.80
CA CYS A 227 7.29 -9.80 -5.23
C CYS A 227 7.65 -11.26 -5.47
N LYS A 228 7.17 -12.18 -4.64
CA LYS A 228 7.49 -13.60 -4.76
C LYS A 228 7.10 -14.19 -6.12
N LYS A 229 6.02 -13.69 -6.72
CA LYS A 229 5.47 -14.17 -8.00
C LYS A 229 6.25 -13.71 -9.22
N CYS A 230 6.45 -12.39 -9.38
CA CYS A 230 7.10 -11.84 -10.57
C CYS A 230 8.58 -11.45 -10.37
N LYS A 231 9.12 -11.69 -9.17
CA LYS A 231 10.52 -11.41 -8.77
C LYS A 231 10.94 -9.94 -8.84
N GLN A 232 9.99 -9.01 -9.04
CA GLN A 232 10.30 -7.59 -8.99
C GLN A 232 10.52 -7.09 -7.57
N TYR A 233 11.47 -6.17 -7.45
CA TYR A 233 11.75 -5.42 -6.24
C TYR A 233 10.90 -4.16 -6.23
N ILE A 234 10.23 -3.92 -5.12
CA ILE A 234 9.39 -2.75 -4.90
C ILE A 234 10.06 -1.89 -3.85
N CYS A 235 10.47 -0.70 -4.28
CA CYS A 235 10.98 0.34 -3.43
C CYS A 235 9.84 1.28 -3.05
N TYR A 236 9.75 1.61 -1.77
CA TYR A 236 8.81 2.60 -1.26
C TYR A 236 9.54 3.85 -0.77
N PHE A 237 8.91 4.99 -0.93
CA PHE A 237 9.45 6.28 -0.54
C PHE A 237 8.32 7.24 -0.18
N ASN A 238 8.60 8.23 0.67
CA ASN A 238 7.65 9.31 0.93
C ASN A 238 7.91 10.40 -0.08
N CYS A 239 6.88 10.71 -0.87
CA CYS A 239 6.96 11.82 -1.78
C CYS A 239 7.12 13.10 -0.98
N MET A 240 8.31 13.71 -1.00
CA MET A 240 8.56 14.90 -0.19
C MET A 240 7.66 16.08 -0.57
N ALA A 241 7.16 16.12 -1.81
CA ALA A 241 6.29 17.20 -2.27
C ALA A 241 4.86 17.12 -1.71
N CYS A 242 4.34 15.93 -1.43
CA CYS A 242 2.95 15.76 -0.95
C CYS A 242 2.84 14.96 0.35
N GLY A 243 3.96 14.54 0.95
CA GLY A 243 4.03 13.71 2.14
C GLY A 243 3.53 12.26 1.98
N ARG A 244 2.90 11.90 0.85
CA ARG A 244 2.29 10.58 0.64
C ARG A 244 3.30 9.50 0.29
N PHE A 245 3.03 8.28 0.73
CA PHE A 245 3.81 7.08 0.40
C PHE A 245 3.63 6.66 -1.06
N SER A 246 4.73 6.56 -1.81
CA SER A 246 4.73 6.16 -3.20
C SER A 246 5.60 4.91 -3.43
N LEU A 247 5.34 4.22 -4.53
CA LEU A 247 5.95 2.93 -4.89
C LEU A 247 6.64 3.04 -6.25
N LYS A 248 7.81 2.43 -6.37
CA LYS A 248 8.49 2.15 -7.64
C LYS A 248 8.82 0.67 -7.69
N SER A 249 8.48 0.02 -8.80
CA SER A 249 8.96 -1.33 -9.09
C SER A 249 10.21 -1.27 -9.96
N SER A 250 11.16 -2.16 -9.69
CA SER A 250 12.40 -2.33 -10.44
C SER A 250 12.75 -3.80 -10.57
N ASP A 251 13.44 -4.15 -11.65
CA ASP A 251 13.99 -5.49 -11.84
C ASP A 251 15.32 -5.67 -11.08
N LYS A 252 15.89 -4.59 -10.51
CA LYS A 252 17.15 -4.64 -9.75
C LYS A 252 16.94 -4.30 -8.28
N PHE A 253 17.53 -5.12 -7.41
CA PHE A 253 17.58 -4.82 -5.98
C PHE A 253 18.43 -3.57 -5.75
N GLY A 254 17.92 -2.62 -4.97
CA GLY A 254 18.65 -1.40 -4.65
C GLY A 254 18.72 -0.41 -5.81
N ASP A 255 17.72 -0.40 -6.70
CA ASP A 255 17.59 0.61 -7.75
C ASP A 255 17.17 1.98 -7.18
N TYR A 256 18.10 2.56 -6.41
CA TYR A 256 18.14 3.95 -6.00
C TYR A 256 18.33 4.81 -7.26
N GLY A 257 17.64 5.94 -7.34
CA GLY A 257 17.69 6.82 -8.51
C GLY A 257 16.43 7.65 -8.66
N ARG A 258 16.13 8.02 -9.91
CA ARG A 258 14.97 8.87 -10.24
C ARG A 258 13.68 8.12 -9.95
N LEU A 259 12.79 8.81 -9.24
CA LEU A 259 11.48 8.39 -8.83
C LEU A 259 10.46 9.41 -9.31
N VAL A 260 9.25 8.93 -9.62
CA VAL A 260 8.11 9.78 -9.91
C VAL A 260 7.01 9.40 -8.94
N CYS A 261 6.41 10.37 -8.27
CA CYS A 261 5.28 10.12 -7.39
C CYS A 261 4.16 9.39 -8.17
N SER A 262 3.73 8.24 -7.67
CA SER A 262 2.71 7.37 -8.27
C SER A 262 1.33 8.04 -8.31
N TYR A 263 1.04 8.96 -7.40
CA TYR A 263 -0.23 9.69 -7.33
C TYR A 263 -0.41 10.64 -8.52
N GLN A 264 -1.57 10.55 -9.17
CA GLN A 264 -1.92 11.31 -10.39
C GLN A 264 -1.90 12.82 -10.19
N ASP A 265 -2.36 13.29 -9.03
CA ASP A 265 -2.42 14.71 -8.65
C ASP A 265 -1.07 15.28 -8.19
N CYS A 266 -0.05 14.45 -7.97
CA CYS A 266 1.28 14.92 -7.57
C CYS A 266 2.29 14.82 -8.71
N LYS A 267 2.57 13.60 -9.20
CA LYS A 267 3.58 13.30 -10.25
C LYS A 267 4.95 13.99 -10.10
N LYS A 268 5.28 14.53 -8.92
CA LYS A 268 6.55 15.20 -8.66
C LYS A 268 7.69 14.20 -8.75
N LYS A 269 8.74 14.65 -9.43
CA LYS A 269 9.98 13.91 -9.66
C LYS A 269 10.86 14.09 -8.43
N GLN A 270 11.53 13.02 -8.05
CA GLN A 270 12.44 13.03 -6.93
C GLN A 270 13.52 11.98 -7.14
N ILE A 271 14.53 11.98 -6.29
CA ILE A 271 15.63 11.04 -6.35
C ILE A 271 15.86 10.44 -4.98
N LEU A 272 15.93 9.11 -4.92
CA LEU A 272 16.27 8.37 -3.72
C LEU A 272 17.66 7.78 -3.86
N LEU A 273 18.52 8.04 -2.89
CA LEU A 273 19.92 7.65 -2.86
C LEU A 273 20.21 6.94 -1.55
N LYS A 274 21.13 5.98 -1.56
CA LYS A 274 21.56 5.25 -0.35
C LYS A 274 22.82 5.89 0.20
N CYS A 275 22.94 6.15 1.49
CA CYS A 275 24.19 6.64 2.07
C CYS A 275 25.32 5.61 1.88
N GLU A 276 26.51 6.04 1.44
CA GLU A 276 27.67 5.14 1.26
C GLU A 276 28.40 4.80 2.56
N LYS A 277 28.22 5.58 3.63
CA LYS A 277 28.85 5.25 4.91
C LYS A 277 28.31 3.87 5.33
N LYS A 278 29.17 2.84 5.38
CA LYS A 278 28.79 1.43 5.63
C LYS A 278 27.89 1.26 6.86
N GLU A 279 28.11 2.07 7.89
CA GLU A 279 27.34 2.08 9.14
C GLU A 279 26.02 2.86 9.04
N CYS A 280 25.90 3.78 8.08
CA CYS A 280 24.71 4.59 7.89
C CYS A 280 23.71 3.85 7.00
N LYS A 281 22.62 3.38 7.61
CA LYS A 281 21.51 2.73 6.89
C LYS A 281 20.50 3.71 6.30
N ALA A 282 20.74 5.02 6.40
CA ALA A 282 19.80 6.02 5.90
C ALA A 282 19.85 6.17 4.38
N SER A 283 18.68 6.47 3.81
CA SER A 283 18.53 6.90 2.42
C SER A 283 18.28 8.40 2.36
N LEU A 284 18.84 9.10 1.38
CA LEU A 284 18.52 10.49 1.07
C LEU A 284 17.41 10.52 0.00
N ASN A 285 16.37 11.31 0.21
CA ASN A 285 15.37 11.60 -0.82
C ASN A 285 15.48 13.08 -1.21
N HIS A 286 15.34 13.49 -2.47
CA HIS A 286 15.38 14.91 -2.87
C HIS A 286 14.37 15.20 -3.98
N ILE A 287 13.60 16.31 -3.89
CA ILE A 287 12.65 16.71 -4.93
C ILE A 287 13.47 17.33 -6.05
N LEU A 288 13.20 16.91 -7.27
CA LEU A 288 13.78 17.54 -8.45
C LEU A 288 12.75 18.52 -9.00
N ASP A 289 13.10 19.80 -9.09
CA ASP A 289 12.27 20.80 -9.75
C ASP A 289 12.29 20.55 -11.26
N SER A 290 13.42 20.07 -11.77
CA SER A 290 13.57 19.54 -13.14
C SER A 290 14.43 18.27 -13.17
N PHE A 291 14.25 17.41 -14.18
CA PHE A 291 15.22 16.32 -14.42
C PHE A 291 16.59 16.82 -14.92
N ASN A 292 16.72 18.12 -15.15
CA ASN A 292 17.96 18.77 -15.54
C ASN A 292 18.73 19.31 -14.32
N ASP A 293 18.18 19.18 -13.11
CA ASP A 293 18.89 19.50 -11.88
C ASP A 293 20.01 18.47 -11.71
N ASN A 294 21.17 18.86 -12.21
CA ASN A 294 22.34 18.01 -12.34
C ASN A 294 23.24 18.08 -11.11
N VAL A 295 22.97 18.98 -10.16
CA VAL A 295 23.73 19.13 -8.92
C VAL A 295 22.79 19.52 -7.79
N PHE A 296 22.85 18.82 -6.66
CA PHE A 296 22.26 19.27 -5.40
C PHE A 296 23.12 18.80 -4.22
N ASP A 297 23.13 19.59 -3.15
CA ASP A 297 23.73 19.24 -1.87
C ASP A 297 22.65 18.92 -0.84
N ARG A 298 22.84 17.83 -0.09
CA ARG A 298 21.92 17.47 0.99
C ARG A 298 22.63 16.69 2.08
N ASP A 299 22.30 17.02 3.33
CA ASP A 299 22.73 16.23 4.48
C ASP A 299 22.03 14.88 4.52
N CYS A 300 22.81 13.82 4.75
CA CYS A 300 22.23 12.51 5.03
C CYS A 300 21.43 12.56 6.32
N ASP A 301 20.14 12.22 6.25
CA ASP A 301 19.24 12.30 7.41
C ASP A 301 19.75 11.49 8.62
N GLY A 302 20.47 10.39 8.37
CA GLY A 302 21.04 9.50 9.39
C GLY A 302 22.40 9.94 9.95
N CYS A 303 23.40 10.18 9.10
CA CYS A 303 24.76 10.49 9.56
C CYS A 303 25.14 11.98 9.51
N LYS A 304 24.22 12.84 9.06
CA LYS A 304 24.37 14.30 8.92
C LYS A 304 25.54 14.76 8.04
N LYS A 305 26.17 13.84 7.30
CA LYS A 305 27.21 14.20 6.34
C LYS A 305 26.58 14.78 5.08
N LYS A 306 27.13 15.90 4.60
CA LYS A 306 26.80 16.48 3.29
C LYS A 306 27.13 15.50 2.18
N GLY A 307 26.13 15.15 1.39
CA GLY A 307 26.29 14.48 0.12
C GLY A 307 26.09 15.47 -1.01
N PHE A 308 26.98 15.48 -1.98
CA PHE A 308 26.73 16.10 -3.27
C PHE A 308 26.32 15.01 -4.25
N PHE A 309 25.45 15.37 -5.18
CA PHE A 309 24.92 14.44 -6.17
C PHE A 309 24.94 15.08 -7.53
N MET A 310 25.55 14.41 -8.50
CA MET A 310 25.52 14.88 -9.88
C MET A 310 25.40 13.79 -10.93
N THR A 311 24.69 14.10 -12.02
CA THR A 311 24.70 13.26 -13.23
C THR A 311 26.11 13.31 -13.84
N CYS A 312 26.73 12.15 -14.04
CA CYS A 312 28.05 12.11 -14.68
C CYS A 312 27.94 12.57 -16.15
N PRO A 313 28.69 13.60 -16.59
CA PRO A 313 28.62 14.09 -17.96
C PRO A 313 29.17 13.08 -18.99
N TYR A 314 30.05 12.16 -18.56
CA TYR A 314 30.73 11.23 -19.44
C TYR A 314 29.94 9.95 -19.74
N CYS A 315 29.28 9.38 -18.74
CA CYS A 315 28.56 8.11 -18.90
C CYS A 315 27.04 8.23 -18.70
N SER A 316 26.54 9.44 -18.45
CA SER A 316 25.13 9.76 -18.19
C SER A 316 24.47 8.91 -17.10
N SER A 317 25.27 8.23 -16.27
CA SER A 317 24.72 7.45 -15.17
C SER A 317 24.19 8.38 -14.10
N GLY A 318 22.97 8.11 -13.64
CA GLY A 318 22.35 8.86 -12.57
C GLY A 318 23.23 8.85 -11.31
N TYR A 319 23.61 10.06 -10.90
CA TYR A 319 24.01 10.47 -9.55
C TYR A 319 25.02 9.55 -8.85
N SER A 320 26.30 9.85 -9.02
CA SER A 320 27.36 9.31 -8.15
C SER A 320 27.28 9.99 -6.80
N LEU A 321 27.32 9.20 -5.72
CA LEU A 321 27.37 9.72 -4.35
C LEU A 321 28.79 10.23 -4.07
N ILE A 322 28.88 11.34 -3.36
CA ILE A 322 30.16 11.96 -3.03
C ILE A 322 30.48 11.78 -1.55
N ALA A 323 31.65 11.19 -1.32
CA ALA A 323 32.28 11.03 -0.03
C ALA A 323 32.66 12.39 0.58
N THR A 324 31.93 12.76 1.63
CA THR A 324 32.32 13.27 2.96
C THR A 324 33.42 14.31 3.19
N ASP A 325 34.28 14.70 2.24
CA ASP A 325 35.36 15.69 2.46
C ASP A 325 35.53 16.65 1.26
N LEU A 326 34.42 17.18 0.77
CA LEU A 326 34.43 18.18 -0.31
C LEU A 326 35.07 19.50 0.06
N THR A 327 35.40 19.77 1.33
CA THR A 327 36.10 21.01 1.68
C THR A 327 37.44 21.17 0.92
N ASN A 328 38.04 20.08 0.42
CA ASN A 328 39.37 20.11 -0.22
C ASN A 328 39.50 19.43 -1.60
N SER A 329 38.47 18.82 -2.19
CA SER A 329 38.60 18.10 -3.48
C SER A 329 38.03 18.88 -4.67
N LYS A 330 38.88 19.26 -5.63
CA LYS A 330 38.50 19.91 -6.91
C LYS A 330 37.68 19.03 -7.85
N TYR A 331 37.70 17.71 -7.62
CA TYR A 331 37.11 16.72 -8.52
C TYR A 331 36.20 15.75 -7.77
N ILE A 332 35.17 15.28 -8.48
CA ILE A 332 34.21 14.25 -8.10
C ILE A 332 34.49 13.03 -8.98
N GLU A 333 34.70 11.86 -8.39
CA GLU A 333 34.87 10.63 -9.17
C GLU A 333 33.54 9.90 -9.39
N CYS A 334 33.19 9.61 -10.64
CA CYS A 334 31.99 8.85 -10.96
C CYS A 334 32.19 7.37 -10.65
N GLN A 335 31.44 6.81 -9.70
CA GLN A 335 31.56 5.40 -9.29
C GLN A 335 31.29 4.37 -10.41
N LYS A 336 30.61 4.78 -11.50
CA LYS A 336 30.30 3.87 -12.62
C LYS A 336 31.42 3.82 -13.67
N CYS A 337 32.04 4.96 -13.96
CA CYS A 337 33.02 5.08 -15.06
C CYS A 337 34.40 5.58 -14.62
N ASN A 338 34.59 5.81 -13.32
CA ASN A 338 35.78 6.36 -12.68
C ASN A 338 36.24 7.71 -13.26
N ALA A 339 35.38 8.39 -14.02
CA ALA A 339 35.69 9.70 -14.57
C ALA A 339 35.72 10.75 -13.45
N LYS A 340 36.81 11.52 -13.40
CA LYS A 340 36.94 12.68 -12.51
C LYS A 340 36.26 13.88 -13.15
N VAL A 341 35.18 14.34 -12.53
CA VAL A 341 34.39 15.50 -12.93
C VAL A 341 34.82 16.67 -12.06
N GLU A 342 35.28 17.75 -12.67
CA GLU A 342 35.66 18.95 -11.93
C GLU A 342 34.40 19.60 -11.33
N HIS A 343 34.45 19.95 -10.05
CA HIS A 343 33.35 20.57 -9.33
C HIS A 343 33.80 21.87 -8.70
N ASN A 344 33.28 22.97 -9.25
CA ASN A 344 33.48 24.30 -8.70
C ASN A 344 32.53 24.50 -7.52
N ILE A 345 32.99 24.14 -6.31
CA ILE A 345 32.30 24.38 -5.01
C ILE A 345 31.95 25.86 -4.80
N LYS A 346 32.59 26.78 -5.55
CA LYS A 346 32.21 28.19 -5.57
C LYS A 346 30.80 28.45 -6.11
N HIS A 347 30.16 27.47 -6.73
CA HIS A 347 28.71 27.48 -6.85
C HIS A 347 28.07 27.00 -5.53
N SER A 348 28.16 27.86 -4.50
CA SER A 348 26.93 28.10 -3.76
C SER A 348 25.88 28.50 -4.80
N ILE A 349 24.62 28.22 -4.52
CA ILE A 349 23.48 28.65 -5.31
C ILE A 349 23.36 30.19 -5.17
N GLN A 350 24.36 30.93 -5.63
CA GLN A 350 24.12 32.16 -6.35
C GLN A 350 23.84 31.70 -7.77
N THR A 351 22.56 31.47 -8.05
CA THR A 351 22.02 31.74 -9.38
C THR A 351 22.36 33.19 -9.69
N THR A 352 23.59 33.44 -10.13
CA THR A 352 23.87 34.61 -10.96
C THR A 352 23.10 34.32 -12.23
N THR A 353 21.83 34.69 -12.21
CA THR A 353 20.99 34.75 -13.39
C THR A 353 21.82 35.56 -14.39
N VAL A 354 22.40 34.88 -15.38
CA VAL A 354 23.18 35.56 -16.41
C VAL A 354 22.15 36.40 -17.14
N GLU A 355 22.16 37.70 -16.90
CA GLU A 355 21.21 38.62 -17.52
C GLU A 355 21.41 38.66 -19.03
N CYS A 356 20.31 38.82 -19.75
CA CYS A 356 20.28 39.05 -21.18
C CYS A 356 21.16 40.26 -21.50
N LYS A 357 22.21 40.07 -22.29
CA LYS A 357 23.14 41.13 -22.70
C LYS A 357 22.56 42.10 -23.73
N ILE A 358 21.26 41.97 -24.04
CA ILE A 358 20.52 42.86 -24.93
C ILE A 358 19.57 43.74 -24.12
N CYS A 359 18.63 43.13 -23.39
CA CYS A 359 17.64 43.89 -22.62
C CYS A 359 18.05 44.16 -21.17
N LEU A 360 19.04 43.44 -20.64
CA LEU A 360 19.52 43.53 -19.24
C LEU A 360 18.45 43.27 -18.15
N GLU A 361 17.21 42.98 -18.52
CA GLU A 361 16.09 42.77 -17.58
C GLU A 361 15.76 41.29 -17.33
N LYS A 362 15.97 40.44 -18.33
CA LYS A 362 15.53 39.03 -18.31
C LYS A 362 16.72 38.10 -18.26
N GLN A 363 16.54 36.89 -17.73
CA GLN A 363 17.56 35.86 -17.75
C GLN A 363 17.89 35.41 -19.19
N ALA A 364 19.18 35.34 -19.50
CA ALA A 364 19.68 34.80 -20.76
C ALA A 364 19.44 33.29 -20.80
N THR A 365 18.80 32.81 -21.86
CA THR A 365 18.46 31.40 -22.10
C THR A 365 18.87 30.93 -23.49
N TYR A 366 19.63 31.75 -24.24
CA TYR A 366 20.10 31.46 -25.59
C TYR A 366 21.59 31.75 -25.77
N LEU A 367 22.27 30.85 -26.48
CA LEU A 367 23.66 30.98 -26.90
C LEU A 367 23.82 30.92 -28.43
N VAL A 368 24.94 31.43 -28.93
CA VAL A 368 25.36 31.27 -30.34
C VAL A 368 26.32 30.08 -30.44
N ASP A 369 25.97 29.04 -31.20
CA ASP A 369 26.73 27.77 -31.22
C ASP A 369 28.18 27.94 -31.70
N ALA A 370 28.44 28.87 -32.62
CA ALA A 370 29.80 29.11 -33.15
C ALA A 370 30.79 29.65 -32.10
N CYS A 371 30.32 30.19 -30.97
CA CYS A 371 31.19 30.76 -29.94
C CYS A 371 30.79 30.43 -28.50
N ASN A 372 29.68 29.70 -28.28
CA ASN A 372 29.14 29.32 -26.97
C ASN A 372 28.91 30.48 -25.98
N HIS A 373 28.75 31.72 -26.47
CA HIS A 373 28.40 32.82 -25.60
C HIS A 373 26.89 32.83 -25.30
N LEU A 374 26.54 32.67 -24.03
CA LEU A 374 25.19 32.88 -23.51
C LEU A 374 24.89 34.38 -23.47
N PHE A 375 23.85 34.84 -24.17
CA PHE A 375 23.67 36.28 -24.36
C PHE A 375 22.22 36.79 -24.30
N GLY A 376 21.20 35.98 -24.64
CA GLY A 376 19.86 36.50 -24.92
C GLY A 376 18.73 35.80 -24.16
N CYS A 377 17.71 36.55 -23.73
CA CYS A 377 16.41 35.97 -23.34
C CYS A 377 15.63 35.53 -24.60
N GLU A 378 14.52 34.81 -24.41
CA GLU A 378 13.68 34.29 -25.51
C GLU A 378 13.30 35.37 -26.53
N GLU A 379 12.75 36.50 -26.06
CA GLU A 379 12.29 37.58 -26.94
C GLU A 379 13.45 38.22 -27.73
N CYS A 380 14.56 38.52 -27.05
CA CYS A 380 15.73 39.11 -27.70
C CYS A 380 16.36 38.14 -28.72
N ALA A 381 16.37 36.84 -28.41
CA ALA A 381 16.85 35.80 -29.31
C ALA A 381 15.96 35.65 -30.55
N GLN A 382 14.64 35.69 -30.38
CA GLN A 382 13.68 35.64 -31.50
C GLN A 382 13.78 36.87 -32.39
N THR A 383 13.91 38.07 -31.82
CA THR A 383 14.11 39.30 -32.60
C THR A 383 15.37 39.22 -33.47
N LEU A 384 16.49 38.76 -32.91
CA LEU A 384 17.71 38.55 -33.70
C LEU A 384 17.55 37.48 -34.78
N LYS A 385 16.84 36.40 -34.47
CA LYS A 385 16.56 35.34 -35.45
C LYS A 385 15.73 35.86 -36.62
N ASN A 386 14.70 36.66 -36.35
CA ASN A 386 13.82 37.26 -37.35
C ASN A 386 14.55 38.30 -38.23
N GLN A 387 15.56 38.98 -37.68
CA GLN A 387 16.43 39.88 -38.45
C GLN A 387 17.45 39.13 -39.32
N SER A 388 17.75 37.87 -39.01
CA SER A 388 18.67 37.05 -39.80
C SER A 388 17.93 36.36 -40.95
N HIS A 389 18.36 36.61 -42.19
CA HIS A 389 17.77 35.96 -43.37
C HIS A 389 18.27 34.51 -43.57
N SER A 390 19.38 34.14 -42.93
CA SER A 390 20.03 32.82 -43.08
C SER A 390 19.83 31.89 -41.88
N GLY A 391 19.08 32.32 -40.86
CA GLY A 391 18.98 31.59 -39.58
C GLY A 391 20.24 31.64 -38.70
N ASN A 392 21.36 32.18 -39.22
CA ASN A 392 22.57 32.47 -38.46
C ASN A 392 22.55 33.91 -37.94
N VAL A 393 22.73 34.07 -36.64
CA VAL A 393 22.77 35.39 -36.00
C VAL A 393 24.22 35.78 -35.68
N LYS A 394 24.52 37.08 -35.73
CA LYS A 394 25.79 37.61 -35.20
C LYS A 394 25.71 37.68 -33.68
N CYS A 395 26.64 37.03 -33.00
CA CYS A 395 26.77 37.12 -31.54
C CYS A 395 26.92 38.58 -31.10
N PRO A 396 26.05 39.11 -30.21
CA PRO A 396 26.17 40.49 -29.74
C PRO A 396 27.48 40.79 -29.00
N ILE A 397 28.11 39.75 -28.43
CA ILE A 397 29.34 39.86 -27.64
C ILE A 397 30.59 39.85 -28.54
N CYS A 398 30.72 38.85 -29.43
CA CYS A 398 31.96 38.64 -30.20
C CYS A 398 31.80 38.74 -31.72
N ARG A 399 30.59 39.05 -32.20
CA ARG A 399 30.23 39.23 -33.62
C ARG A 399 30.40 38.01 -34.54
N LYS A 400 30.89 36.87 -34.04
CA LYS A 400 30.86 35.59 -34.79
C LYS A 400 29.43 35.21 -35.17
N GLN A 401 29.24 34.69 -36.38
CA GLN A 401 27.95 34.22 -36.87
C GLN A 401 27.76 32.73 -36.57
N GLY A 402 26.56 32.36 -36.13
CA GLY A 402 26.17 30.97 -35.96
C GLY A 402 24.70 30.82 -35.60
N PRO A 403 24.19 29.58 -35.57
CA PRO A 403 22.82 29.32 -35.17
C PRO A 403 22.62 29.58 -33.67
N LEU A 404 21.37 29.86 -33.31
CA LEU A 404 20.95 30.01 -31.92
C LEU A 404 20.51 28.68 -31.34
N ARG A 405 20.96 28.41 -30.11
CA ARG A 405 20.50 27.26 -29.32
C ARG A 405 19.95 27.72 -27.98
N LYS A 406 18.75 27.25 -27.67
CA LYS A 406 18.12 27.43 -26.36
C LYS A 406 18.81 26.53 -25.34
N VAL A 407 19.17 27.09 -24.19
CA VAL A 407 19.74 26.38 -23.05
C VAL A 407 18.72 26.44 -21.92
N PHE A 408 18.42 25.28 -21.35
CA PHE A 408 17.59 25.17 -20.16
C PHE A 408 18.52 25.33 -18.96
N ILE A 409 18.55 26.55 -18.42
CA ILE A 409 19.31 26.90 -17.21
C ILE A 409 18.49 26.56 -15.98
#